data_AF-T0RDH6-F1
#
_entry.id   AF-T0RDH6-F1
#
_cell.length_a   1.000
_cell.length_b   1.000
_cell.length_c   1.000
_cell.angle_alpha   90.00
_cell.angle_beta   90.00
_cell.angle_gamma   90.00
#
_symmetry.space_group_name_H-M   'P 1'
#
loop_
_entity.id
_entity.type
_entity.pdbx_description
1 polymer ?
#
loop_
_entity_poly.entity_id
_entity_poly.type
_entity_poly.pdbx_seq_one_letter_code
_entity_poly.pdbx_strand_id
1 'polypeptide(L)'
;MLDDGRDVTSLLKALPPLTLPLELVALRDLGAAINLADHWPVVHVIAIPIEHARLAIDALPAFEGVFVNLGVAALVWLDATLPPAMPITLVLSPEELGTSSAFAYAWGDRITNVIVRGATVRKDPMPDMLGRCVNVQSVLIEANFVPVDKYVDALSTKQLHALQLDDMGQNTVDASGIVARLEEPRATTLSLTCNSVRDPAPLATAIQDCSHLTSLRLGDALDVKAASVSLHHVTSLAILDNGFDDRLPVGPLRKLDRSKVVSFLLEHDVGDEGDEIP
;
A
#
# COMPACT_ATOMS: atom_id res chain seq x y z
N MET A 1 -18.46 -13.40 4.98
CA MET A 1 -17.88 -12.57 6.05
C MET A 1 -18.90 -11.53 6.42
N LEU A 2 -18.92 -11.09 7.67
CA LEU A 2 -19.63 -9.85 8.00
C LEU A 2 -18.67 -8.71 7.63
N ASP A 3 -19.10 -7.83 6.73
CA ASP A 3 -18.23 -6.77 6.22
C ASP A 3 -18.22 -5.53 7.13
N ASP A 4 -19.16 -5.44 8.08
CA ASP A 4 -19.32 -4.32 9.02
C ASP A 4 -19.07 -4.77 10.49
N GLY A 5 -18.17 -4.08 11.19
CA GLY A 5 -17.89 -4.33 12.61
C GLY A 5 -19.07 -4.12 13.55
N ARG A 6 -20.08 -3.33 13.15
CA ARG A 6 -21.35 -3.16 13.90
C ARG A 6 -22.20 -4.42 13.89
N ASP A 7 -22.21 -5.13 12.77
CA ASP A 7 -22.92 -6.40 12.63
C ASP A 7 -22.22 -7.48 13.45
N VAL A 8 -20.88 -7.49 13.44
CA VAL A 8 -20.07 -8.37 14.29
C VAL A 8 -20.36 -8.13 15.77
N THR A 9 -20.38 -6.86 16.19
CA THR A 9 -20.72 -6.50 17.58
C THR A 9 -22.12 -6.98 17.95
N SER A 10 -23.10 -6.79 17.07
CA SER A 10 -24.49 -7.21 17.29
C SER A 10 -24.61 -8.73 17.39
N LEU A 11 -23.90 -9.46 16.52
CA LEU A 11 -23.83 -10.92 16.55
C LEU A 11 -23.20 -11.42 17.85
N LEU A 12 -22.04 -10.88 18.25
CA LEU A 12 -21.33 -11.28 19.46
C LEU A 12 -22.15 -11.02 20.74
N LYS A 13 -22.97 -9.96 20.75
CA LYS A 13 -23.91 -9.67 21.84
C LYS A 13 -25.10 -10.63 21.89
N ALA A 14 -25.54 -11.13 20.73
CA ALA A 14 -26.66 -12.06 20.64
C ALA A 14 -26.28 -13.50 21.06
N LEU A 15 -24.98 -13.85 21.01
CA LEU A 15 -24.50 -15.19 21.30
C LEU A 15 -24.24 -15.42 22.81
N PRO A 16 -24.62 -16.59 23.37
CA PRO A 16 -24.30 -16.93 24.75
C PRO A 16 -22.78 -17.00 24.99
N PRO A 17 -22.25 -16.44 26.09
CA PRO A 17 -20.81 -16.49 26.39
C PRO A 17 -20.22 -17.91 26.44
N LEU A 18 -21.00 -18.87 26.93
CA LEU A 18 -20.56 -20.26 27.16
C LEU A 18 -20.33 -21.05 25.87
N THR A 19 -20.77 -20.52 24.73
CA THR A 19 -20.67 -21.19 23.41
C THR A 19 -19.62 -20.57 22.50
N LEU A 20 -18.97 -19.48 22.94
CA LEU A 20 -17.99 -18.76 22.14
C LEU A 20 -16.57 -19.31 22.36
N PRO A 21 -15.80 -19.54 21.29
CA PRO A 21 -14.35 -19.68 21.36
C PRO A 21 -13.69 -18.49 22.06
N LEU A 22 -12.49 -18.69 22.64
CA LEU A 22 -11.81 -17.68 23.47
C LEU A 22 -11.53 -16.40 22.68
N GLU A 23 -11.16 -16.50 21.41
CA GLU A 23 -10.91 -15.38 20.52
C GLU A 23 -12.17 -14.52 20.29
N LEU A 24 -13.36 -15.13 20.23
CA LEU A 24 -14.62 -14.41 20.07
C LEU A 24 -15.11 -13.82 21.40
N VAL A 25 -14.78 -14.45 22.53
CA VAL A 25 -14.98 -13.85 23.86
C VAL A 25 -14.12 -12.59 23.99
N ALA A 26 -12.83 -12.68 23.65
CA ALA A 26 -11.91 -11.54 23.67
C ALA A 26 -12.38 -10.42 22.71
N LEU A 27 -12.80 -10.76 21.49
CA LEU A 27 -13.33 -9.79 20.53
C LEU A 27 -14.61 -9.11 21.04
N ARG A 28 -15.53 -9.86 21.67
CA ARG A 28 -16.75 -9.30 22.25
C ARG A 28 -16.42 -8.31 23.37
N ASP A 29 -15.53 -8.71 24.27
CA ASP A 29 -15.13 -7.89 25.40
C ASP A 29 -14.35 -6.65 24.92
N LEU A 30 -13.55 -6.78 23.85
CA LEU A 30 -12.91 -5.66 23.17
C LEU A 30 -13.95 -4.70 22.60
N GLY A 31 -14.97 -5.21 21.90
CA GLY A 31 -16.06 -4.38 21.36
C GLY A 31 -16.99 -3.76 22.41
N ALA A 32 -16.86 -4.15 23.67
CA ALA A 32 -17.48 -3.41 24.78
C ALA A 32 -16.62 -2.21 25.24
N ALA A 33 -15.32 -2.23 24.95
CA ALA A 33 -14.36 -1.20 25.34
C ALA A 33 -14.05 -0.20 24.20
N ILE A 34 -14.14 -0.64 22.94
CA ILE A 34 -13.84 0.19 21.76
C ILE A 34 -14.91 0.05 20.68
N ASN A 35 -14.88 0.92 19.68
CA ASN A 35 -15.72 0.82 18.50
C ASN A 35 -15.13 -0.17 17.48
N LEU A 36 -15.65 -1.40 17.40
CA LEU A 36 -15.17 -2.40 16.43
C LEU A 36 -15.35 -1.99 14.97
N ALA A 37 -16.22 -1.03 14.65
CA ALA A 37 -16.36 -0.54 13.28
C ALA A 37 -15.06 0.09 12.76
N ASP A 38 -14.23 0.65 13.65
CA ASP A 38 -12.95 1.26 13.30
C ASP A 38 -11.80 0.23 13.24
N HIS A 39 -12.08 -1.03 13.57
CA HIS A 39 -11.08 -2.10 13.71
C HIS A 39 -11.47 -3.39 12.98
N TRP A 40 -12.54 -3.39 12.17
CA TRP A 40 -13.01 -4.59 11.47
C TRP A 40 -12.90 -4.41 9.95
N PRO A 41 -12.40 -5.41 9.21
CA PRO A 41 -11.90 -6.72 9.65
C PRO A 41 -10.43 -6.74 10.12
N VAL A 42 -9.77 -5.58 10.19
CA VAL A 42 -8.34 -5.43 10.49
C VAL A 42 -8.13 -4.63 11.77
N VAL A 43 -7.34 -5.17 12.71
CA VAL A 43 -7.08 -4.46 13.96
C VAL A 43 -6.06 -3.32 13.76
N HIS A 44 -6.48 -2.09 14.07
CA HIS A 44 -5.60 -0.91 14.07
C HIS A 44 -4.87 -0.75 15.41
N VAL A 45 -3.62 -1.23 15.47
CA VAL A 45 -2.82 -1.35 16.71
C VAL A 45 -2.72 -0.03 17.50
N ILE A 46 -2.47 1.08 16.80
CA ILE A 46 -2.28 2.40 17.42
C ILE A 46 -3.58 2.96 18.02
N ALA A 47 -4.73 2.61 17.44
CA ALA A 47 -6.02 3.10 17.89
C ALA A 47 -6.57 2.31 19.10
N ILE A 48 -5.94 1.18 19.46
CA ILE A 48 -6.31 0.41 20.66
C ILE A 48 -5.71 1.10 21.90
N PRO A 49 -6.54 1.52 22.88
CA PRO A 49 -6.04 2.04 24.16
C PRO A 49 -5.12 1.03 24.85
N ILE A 50 -4.08 1.54 25.51
CA ILE A 50 -2.99 0.72 26.07
C ILE A 50 -3.52 -0.32 27.07
N GLU A 51 -4.52 0.05 27.87
CA GLU A 51 -5.21 -0.80 28.83
C GLU A 51 -5.99 -1.96 28.20
N HIS A 52 -6.31 -1.88 26.91
CA HIS A 52 -7.07 -2.89 26.16
C HIS A 52 -6.20 -3.68 25.18
N ALA A 53 -4.89 -3.39 25.09
CA ALA A 53 -3.98 -4.03 24.14
C ALA A 53 -3.95 -5.56 24.28
N ARG A 54 -3.91 -6.10 25.51
CA ARG A 54 -3.93 -7.55 25.74
C ARG A 54 -5.20 -8.21 25.22
N LEU A 55 -6.33 -7.56 25.41
CA LEU A 55 -7.62 -8.05 24.94
C LEU A 55 -7.68 -8.08 23.41
N ALA A 56 -7.12 -7.07 22.75
CA ALA A 56 -6.98 -7.05 21.30
C ALA A 56 -6.02 -8.13 20.78
N ILE A 57 -4.92 -8.40 21.50
CA ILE A 57 -3.99 -9.49 21.17
C ILE A 57 -4.70 -10.85 21.28
N ASP A 58 -5.46 -11.08 22.36
CA ASP A 58 -6.21 -12.33 22.55
C ASP A 58 -7.29 -12.53 21.47
N ALA A 59 -7.82 -11.43 20.92
CA ALA A 59 -8.79 -11.43 19.83
C ALA A 59 -8.17 -11.57 18.42
N LEU A 60 -6.84 -11.53 18.27
CA LEU A 60 -6.16 -11.56 16.97
C LEU A 60 -6.66 -12.67 16.03
N PRO A 61 -6.86 -13.93 16.47
CA PRO A 61 -7.33 -15.00 15.58
C PRO A 61 -8.68 -14.73 14.90
N ALA A 62 -9.49 -13.79 15.42
CA ALA A 62 -10.77 -13.41 14.84
C ALA A 62 -10.66 -12.30 13.78
N PHE A 63 -9.54 -11.58 13.70
CA PHE A 63 -9.28 -10.56 12.68
C PHE A 63 -8.63 -11.16 11.43
N GLU A 64 -8.83 -10.49 10.29
CA GLU A 64 -8.22 -10.88 9.02
C GLU A 64 -6.82 -10.32 8.81
N GLY A 65 -6.42 -9.33 9.60
CA GLY A 65 -5.11 -8.70 9.47
C GLY A 65 -4.80 -7.72 10.59
N VAL A 66 -3.58 -7.19 10.55
CA VAL A 66 -3.09 -6.16 11.46
C VAL A 66 -2.69 -4.92 10.68
N PHE A 67 -3.09 -3.75 11.17
CA PHE A 67 -2.68 -2.45 10.65
C PHE A 67 -1.92 -1.68 11.71
N VAL A 68 -0.65 -1.38 11.43
CA VAL A 68 0.22 -0.58 12.29
C VAL A 68 0.40 0.78 11.63
N ASN A 69 -0.29 1.79 12.16
CA ASN A 69 -0.15 3.18 11.71
C ASN A 69 1.01 3.90 12.43
N LEU A 70 1.22 5.15 12.08
CA LEU A 70 2.04 6.09 12.85
C LEU A 70 1.38 6.39 14.20
N GLY A 71 2.20 6.60 15.24
CA GLY A 71 1.75 6.92 16.60
C GLY A 71 2.35 6.00 17.67
N VAL A 72 1.71 5.90 18.83
CA VAL A 72 2.22 5.16 19.99
C VAL A 72 1.37 3.92 20.25
N ALA A 73 2.00 2.75 20.33
CA ALA A 73 1.37 1.49 20.71
C ALA A 73 1.81 1.03 22.11
N ALA A 74 0.97 0.20 22.74
CA ALA A 74 1.40 -0.56 23.91
C ALA A 74 2.51 -1.55 23.55
N LEU A 75 3.60 -1.58 24.33
CA LEU A 75 4.76 -2.44 24.06
C LEU A 75 4.43 -3.94 23.99
N VAL A 76 3.38 -4.38 24.69
CA VAL A 76 2.92 -5.78 24.69
C VAL A 76 2.59 -6.31 23.29
N TRP A 77 2.30 -5.43 22.33
CA TRP A 77 2.11 -5.81 20.94
C TRP A 77 3.36 -6.41 20.32
N LEU A 78 4.57 -5.97 20.69
CA LEU A 78 5.81 -6.46 20.10
C LEU A 78 6.04 -7.95 20.41
N ASP A 79 5.49 -8.44 21.52
CA ASP A 79 5.58 -9.83 21.96
C ASP A 79 4.37 -10.68 21.53
N ALA A 80 3.40 -10.11 20.81
CA ALA A 80 2.18 -10.81 20.43
C ALA A 80 2.50 -11.95 19.44
N THR A 81 1.91 -13.12 19.71
CA THR A 81 1.99 -14.26 18.78
C THR A 81 0.95 -14.09 17.68
N LEU A 82 1.41 -13.82 16.47
CA LEU A 82 0.52 -13.62 15.33
C LEU A 82 0.15 -14.95 14.65
N PRO A 83 -1.11 -15.12 14.19
CA PRO A 83 -1.48 -16.26 13.36
C PRO A 83 -0.59 -16.40 12.11
N PRO A 84 -0.17 -17.62 11.71
CA PRO A 84 0.86 -17.84 10.68
C PRO A 84 0.62 -17.20 9.31
N ALA A 85 -0.63 -17.03 8.89
CA ALA A 85 -0.99 -16.46 7.60
C ALA A 85 -1.56 -15.03 7.70
N MET A 86 -1.53 -14.40 8.88
CA MET A 86 -2.11 -13.09 9.08
C MET A 86 -1.31 -12.00 8.34
N PRO A 87 -1.91 -11.27 7.39
CA PRO A 87 -1.27 -10.15 6.73
C PRO A 87 -1.08 -8.98 7.71
N ILE A 88 0.05 -8.29 7.55
CA ILE A 88 0.38 -7.11 8.34
C ILE A 88 0.68 -5.97 7.39
N THR A 89 0.03 -4.84 7.64
CA THR A 89 0.30 -3.57 6.97
C THR A 89 1.03 -2.64 7.92
N LEU A 90 2.21 -2.18 7.54
CA LEU A 90 3.02 -1.23 8.30
C LEU A 90 3.09 0.12 7.59
N VAL A 91 2.68 1.17 8.27
CA VAL A 91 2.85 2.56 7.83
C VAL A 91 4.16 3.11 8.39
N LEU A 92 4.94 3.72 7.52
CA LEU A 92 6.27 4.20 7.79
C LEU A 92 6.37 5.68 7.40
N SER A 93 6.90 6.50 8.31
CA SER A 93 7.22 7.90 8.06
C SER A 93 8.52 8.25 8.77
N PRO A 94 9.44 9.00 8.14
CA PRO A 94 10.68 9.41 8.77
C PRO A 94 10.45 10.45 9.90
N GLU A 95 9.27 11.06 9.99
CA GLU A 95 8.90 11.99 11.07
C GLU A 95 8.47 11.25 12.35
N GLU A 96 7.92 10.04 12.23
CA GLU A 96 7.31 9.29 13.33
C GLU A 96 7.80 7.84 13.39
N LEU A 97 9.08 7.69 13.70
CA LEU A 97 9.77 6.39 13.60
C LEU A 97 9.66 5.49 14.83
N GLY A 98 9.32 6.05 16.00
CA GLY A 98 9.48 5.36 17.28
C GLY A 98 8.82 3.98 17.32
N THR A 99 7.52 3.92 17.09
CA THR A 99 6.76 2.68 17.14
C THR A 99 6.91 1.86 15.86
N SER A 100 6.86 2.47 14.67
CA SER A 100 6.98 1.75 13.41
C SER A 100 8.34 1.04 13.26
N SER A 101 9.42 1.61 13.80
CA SER A 101 10.73 0.93 13.82
C SER A 101 10.69 -0.31 14.71
N ALA A 102 10.16 -0.21 15.93
CA ALA A 102 10.03 -1.37 16.81
C ALA A 102 9.25 -2.52 16.14
N PHE A 103 8.16 -2.21 15.43
CA PHE A 103 7.41 -3.22 14.67
C PHE A 103 8.17 -3.76 13.46
N ALA A 104 8.88 -2.94 12.69
CA ALA A 104 9.75 -3.42 11.60
C ALA A 104 10.84 -4.38 12.11
N TYR A 105 11.35 -4.15 13.32
CA TYR A 105 12.33 -5.04 13.95
C TYR A 105 11.69 -6.33 14.51
N ALA A 106 10.53 -6.23 15.15
CA ALA A 106 9.86 -7.38 15.77
C ALA A 106 9.20 -8.29 14.72
N TRP A 107 8.61 -7.72 13.68
CA TRP A 107 7.73 -8.41 12.72
C TRP A 107 8.18 -8.27 11.26
N GLY A 108 9.43 -7.85 11.00
CA GLY A 108 9.97 -7.63 9.65
C GLY A 108 9.70 -8.76 8.66
N ASP A 109 9.85 -10.02 9.09
CA ASP A 109 9.59 -11.20 8.27
C ASP A 109 8.11 -11.56 8.14
N ARG A 110 7.21 -10.87 8.84
CA ARG A 110 5.76 -11.09 8.80
C ARG A 110 5.02 -9.98 8.05
N ILE A 111 5.68 -8.84 7.82
CA ILE A 111 5.08 -7.70 7.12
C ILE A 111 4.89 -8.03 5.64
N THR A 112 3.63 -7.95 5.20
CA THR A 112 3.21 -8.24 3.82
C THR A 112 2.89 -6.99 3.05
N ASN A 113 2.47 -5.90 3.71
CA ASN A 113 2.15 -4.64 3.05
C ASN A 113 2.89 -3.49 3.74
N VAL A 114 3.41 -2.57 2.96
CA VAL A 114 4.08 -1.37 3.47
C VAL A 114 3.49 -0.12 2.83
N ILE A 115 3.24 0.90 3.64
CA ILE A 115 2.89 2.25 3.18
C ILE A 115 4.00 3.17 3.65
N VAL A 116 4.71 3.80 2.72
CA VAL A 116 5.78 4.77 3.02
C VAL A 116 5.24 6.16 2.77
N ARG A 117 5.26 7.00 3.80
CA ARG A 117 4.97 8.43 3.72
C ARG A 117 6.30 9.18 3.78
N GLY A 118 6.81 9.55 2.61
CA GLY A 118 8.05 10.27 2.46
C GLY A 118 7.96 11.68 3.02
N ALA A 119 8.99 12.08 3.76
CA ALA A 119 9.18 13.46 4.19
C ALA A 119 10.66 13.83 4.20
N THR A 120 10.96 15.11 4.01
CA THR A 120 12.35 15.59 3.94
C THR A 120 13.00 15.57 5.31
N VAL A 121 13.91 14.60 5.54
CA VAL A 121 14.69 14.51 6.77
C VAL A 121 16.19 14.51 6.49
N ARG A 122 16.99 14.95 7.48
CA ARG A 122 18.46 15.03 7.36
C ARG A 122 19.12 13.65 7.20
N LYS A 123 18.63 12.65 7.94
CA LYS A 123 19.06 11.27 7.86
C LYS A 123 17.82 10.41 7.83
N ASP A 124 17.65 9.70 6.73
CA ASP A 124 16.49 8.87 6.50
C ASP A 124 16.79 7.40 6.88
N PRO A 125 16.18 6.87 7.95
CA PRO A 125 16.35 5.47 8.34
C PRO A 125 15.40 4.54 7.59
N MET A 126 14.53 5.06 6.73
CA MET A 126 13.53 4.27 6.02
C MET A 126 14.12 3.11 5.21
N PRO A 127 15.20 3.30 4.43
CA PRO A 127 15.82 2.19 3.70
C PRO A 127 16.22 1.02 4.62
N ASP A 128 16.78 1.29 5.80
CA ASP A 128 17.19 0.25 6.74
C ASP A 128 15.97 -0.54 7.30
N MET A 129 14.84 0.13 7.49
CA MET A 129 13.59 -0.49 7.95
C MET A 129 12.93 -1.31 6.84
N LEU A 130 12.88 -0.78 5.62
CA LEU A 130 12.36 -1.47 4.44
C LEU A 130 13.16 -2.75 4.16
N GLY A 131 14.50 -2.70 4.27
CA GLY A 131 15.38 -3.85 4.10
C GLY A 131 15.14 -5.00 5.08
N ARG A 132 14.46 -4.75 6.22
CA ARG A 132 14.06 -5.79 7.18
C ARG A 132 12.74 -6.46 6.80
N CYS A 133 11.92 -5.80 6.00
CA CYS A 133 10.61 -6.27 5.59
C CYS A 133 10.75 -7.23 4.39
N VAL A 134 11.19 -8.46 4.64
CA VAL A 134 11.67 -9.37 3.58
C VAL A 134 10.56 -10.07 2.79
N ASN A 135 9.35 -10.14 3.35
CA ASN A 135 8.20 -10.86 2.79
C ASN A 135 7.10 -9.93 2.26
N VAL A 136 7.47 -8.68 1.94
CA VAL A 136 6.54 -7.67 1.42
C VAL A 136 6.02 -8.08 0.04
N GLN A 137 4.70 -7.98 -0.09
CA GLN A 137 3.91 -8.33 -1.27
C GLN A 137 3.31 -7.11 -1.94
N SER A 138 2.99 -6.07 -1.18
CA SER A 138 2.46 -4.80 -1.70
C SER A 138 3.15 -3.62 -1.04
N VAL A 139 3.50 -2.61 -1.85
CA VAL A 139 4.03 -1.34 -1.36
C VAL A 139 3.27 -0.17 -1.98
N LEU A 140 2.91 0.79 -1.15
CA LEU A 140 2.53 2.14 -1.54
C LEU A 140 3.59 3.11 -1.04
N ILE A 141 4.15 3.93 -1.94
CA ILE A 141 5.08 5.00 -1.60
C ILE A 141 4.40 6.32 -1.96
N GLU A 142 4.06 7.09 -0.94
CA GLU A 142 3.56 8.47 -1.01
C GLU A 142 4.76 9.39 -0.75
N ALA A 143 5.39 9.89 -1.81
CA ALA A 143 6.62 10.68 -1.72
C ALA A 143 6.36 12.14 -2.04
N ASN A 144 6.79 13.01 -1.12
CA ASN A 144 6.84 14.45 -1.32
C ASN A 144 8.29 14.92 -1.18
N PHE A 145 8.93 15.26 -2.32
CA PHE A 145 10.30 15.80 -2.36
C PHE A 145 11.40 14.88 -1.78
N VAL A 146 11.21 13.56 -1.85
CA VAL A 146 12.19 12.57 -1.38
C VAL A 146 12.72 11.70 -2.52
N PRO A 147 13.97 11.22 -2.45
CA PRO A 147 14.53 10.30 -3.44
C PRO A 147 13.91 8.90 -3.29
N VAL A 148 12.81 8.68 -4.01
CA VAL A 148 12.03 7.43 -4.03
C VAL A 148 12.88 6.21 -4.39
N ASP A 149 13.86 6.39 -5.27
CA ASP A 149 14.78 5.35 -5.73
C ASP A 149 15.39 4.58 -4.56
N LYS A 150 15.77 5.28 -3.48
CA LYS A 150 16.33 4.66 -2.28
C LYS A 150 15.35 3.75 -1.54
N TYR A 151 14.06 4.05 -1.60
CA TYR A 151 13.03 3.22 -0.98
C TYR A 151 12.76 1.99 -1.84
N VAL A 152 12.69 2.17 -3.15
CA VAL A 152 12.51 1.05 -4.10
C VAL A 152 13.69 0.09 -4.01
N ASP A 153 14.92 0.59 -3.99
CA ASP A 153 16.15 -0.21 -3.91
C ASP A 153 16.29 -0.98 -2.58
N ALA A 154 15.70 -0.45 -1.50
CA ALA A 154 15.75 -1.09 -0.19
C ALA A 154 14.76 -2.26 -0.04
N LEU A 155 13.78 -2.37 -0.94
CA LEU A 155 12.75 -3.40 -0.85
C LEU A 155 13.26 -4.76 -1.34
N SER A 156 12.86 -5.80 -0.62
CA SER A 156 12.97 -7.18 -1.12
C SER A 156 11.98 -7.40 -2.27
N THR A 157 12.48 -7.68 -3.47
CA THR A 157 11.65 -7.92 -4.66
C THR A 157 11.07 -9.34 -4.73
N LYS A 158 11.54 -10.28 -3.89
CA LYS A 158 11.25 -11.72 -4.00
C LYS A 158 9.76 -12.08 -3.92
N GLN A 159 8.98 -11.32 -3.16
CA GLN A 159 7.55 -11.55 -2.94
C GLN A 159 6.69 -10.39 -3.47
N LEU A 160 7.28 -9.35 -4.06
CA LEU A 160 6.62 -8.08 -4.33
C LEU A 160 5.74 -8.15 -5.59
N HIS A 161 4.43 -8.24 -5.38
CA HIS A 161 3.43 -8.34 -6.44
C HIS A 161 2.87 -6.98 -6.89
N ALA A 162 2.73 -6.04 -5.97
CA ALA A 162 2.21 -4.70 -6.24
C ALA A 162 3.17 -3.60 -5.78
N LEU A 163 3.45 -2.64 -6.65
CA LEU A 163 4.14 -1.40 -6.32
C LEU A 163 3.26 -0.25 -6.79
N GLN A 164 2.97 0.66 -5.88
CA GLN A 164 2.32 1.91 -6.17
C GLN A 164 3.26 3.02 -5.72
N LEU A 165 3.61 3.88 -6.67
CA LEU A 165 4.40 5.06 -6.44
C LEU A 165 3.57 6.29 -6.77
N ASP A 166 3.45 7.16 -5.80
CA ASP A 166 2.86 8.49 -5.91
C ASP A 166 3.90 9.52 -5.49
N ASP A 167 4.65 10.05 -6.46
CA ASP A 167 5.67 11.09 -6.27
C ASP A 167 5.18 12.42 -6.85
N MET A 168 4.65 13.26 -5.98
CA MET A 168 4.19 14.60 -6.34
C MET A 168 5.34 15.63 -6.30
N GLY A 169 6.58 15.18 -6.09
CA GLY A 169 7.77 16.01 -6.09
C GLY A 169 8.20 16.44 -7.50
N GLN A 170 9.00 17.50 -7.59
CA GLN A 170 9.54 18.01 -8.86
C GLN A 170 10.74 17.20 -9.40
N ASN A 171 11.19 16.20 -8.65
CA ASN A 171 12.37 15.44 -9.02
C ASN A 171 12.02 14.38 -10.07
N THR A 172 12.97 14.13 -10.95
CA THR A 172 12.89 13.00 -11.87
C THR A 172 13.15 11.70 -11.11
N VAL A 173 12.23 10.74 -11.23
CA VAL A 173 12.33 9.42 -10.57
C VAL A 173 13.35 8.55 -11.31
N ASP A 174 14.33 7.99 -10.60
CA ASP A 174 15.16 6.91 -11.15
C ASP A 174 14.37 5.59 -11.13
N ALA A 175 14.01 5.10 -12.31
CA ALA A 175 13.20 3.90 -12.46
C ALA A 175 14.01 2.61 -12.50
N SER A 176 15.32 2.62 -12.27
CA SER A 176 16.17 1.43 -12.36
C SER A 176 15.69 0.30 -11.44
N GLY A 177 15.33 0.61 -10.19
CA GLY A 177 14.76 -0.37 -9.26
C GLY A 177 13.38 -0.89 -9.68
N ILE A 178 12.56 -0.04 -10.32
CA ILE A 178 11.25 -0.43 -10.87
C ILE A 178 11.44 -1.39 -12.05
N VAL A 179 12.40 -1.10 -12.94
CA VAL A 179 12.76 -1.96 -14.08
C VAL A 179 13.20 -3.33 -13.59
N ALA A 180 14.16 -3.38 -12.66
CA ALA A 180 14.65 -4.64 -12.10
C ALA A 180 13.52 -5.46 -11.47
N ARG A 181 12.55 -4.80 -10.81
CA ARG A 181 11.36 -5.46 -10.27
C ARG A 181 10.45 -6.03 -11.36
N LEU A 182 10.21 -5.31 -12.45
CA LEU A 182 9.34 -5.77 -13.55
C LEU A 182 9.91 -7.00 -14.28
N GLU A 183 11.22 -7.22 -14.21
CA GLU A 183 11.86 -8.42 -14.73
C GLU A 183 11.58 -9.68 -13.86
N GLU A 184 11.14 -9.50 -12.62
CA GLU A 184 10.80 -10.60 -11.72
C GLU A 184 9.43 -11.22 -12.07
N PRO A 185 9.26 -12.54 -11.92
CA PRO A 185 8.06 -13.28 -12.39
C PRO A 185 6.79 -12.99 -11.58
N ARG A 186 6.86 -12.09 -10.61
CA ARG A 186 5.83 -11.84 -9.61
C ARG A 186 5.22 -10.44 -9.68
N ALA A 187 5.77 -9.54 -10.48
CA ALA A 187 5.26 -8.17 -10.61
C ALA A 187 3.95 -8.14 -11.42
N THR A 188 2.81 -8.16 -10.72
CA THR A 188 1.48 -8.18 -11.36
C THR A 188 0.83 -6.80 -11.43
N THR A 189 1.21 -5.89 -10.53
CA THR A 189 0.64 -4.55 -10.45
C THR A 189 1.72 -3.47 -10.38
N LEU A 190 1.56 -2.44 -11.19
CA LEU A 190 2.34 -1.20 -11.16
C LEU A 190 1.38 0.00 -11.22
N SER A 191 1.46 0.88 -10.23
CA SER A 191 0.89 2.23 -10.30
C SER A 191 2.02 3.24 -10.21
N LEU A 192 2.11 4.14 -11.18
CA LEU A 192 3.13 5.17 -11.24
C LEU A 192 2.48 6.53 -11.51
N THR A 193 2.51 7.39 -10.49
CA THR A 193 2.19 8.81 -10.59
C THR A 193 3.47 9.56 -10.24
N CYS A 194 4.07 10.24 -11.21
CA CYS A 194 5.23 11.09 -11.01
C CYS A 194 5.34 12.11 -12.14
N ASN A 195 6.03 13.23 -11.91
CA ASN A 195 6.20 14.27 -12.94
C ASN A 195 7.07 13.82 -14.13
N SER A 196 8.14 13.07 -13.87
CA SER A 196 9.04 12.55 -14.92
C SER A 196 9.85 11.35 -14.43
N VAL A 197 10.29 10.52 -15.36
CA VAL A 197 11.18 9.39 -15.13
C VAL A 197 12.51 9.61 -15.83
N ARG A 198 13.59 9.26 -15.14
CA ARG A 198 14.94 9.29 -15.71
C ARG A 198 15.04 8.13 -16.67
N ASP A 199 15.31 8.44 -17.95
CA ASP A 199 15.40 7.46 -19.01
C ASP A 199 14.12 6.60 -19.13
N PRO A 200 13.01 7.16 -19.64
CA PRO A 200 11.70 6.48 -19.67
C PRO A 200 11.66 5.26 -20.59
N ALA A 201 12.59 5.14 -21.54
CA ALA A 201 12.61 4.06 -22.53
C ALA A 201 12.90 2.66 -21.94
N PRO A 202 13.92 2.48 -21.08
CA PRO A 202 14.09 1.25 -20.29
C PRO A 202 12.83 0.84 -19.52
N LEU A 203 12.19 1.77 -18.81
CA LEU A 203 10.97 1.48 -18.06
C LEU A 203 9.82 1.06 -18.98
N ALA A 204 9.62 1.78 -20.08
CA ALA A 204 8.61 1.43 -21.07
C ALA A 204 8.82 0.03 -21.68
N THR A 205 10.08 -0.34 -21.95
CA THR A 205 10.46 -1.68 -22.44
C THR A 205 10.16 -2.73 -21.38
N ALA A 206 10.57 -2.49 -20.12
CA ALA A 206 10.32 -3.43 -19.02
C ALA A 206 8.82 -3.66 -18.78
N ILE A 207 8.01 -2.61 -18.85
CA ILE A 207 6.53 -2.72 -18.78
C ILE A 207 6.01 -3.59 -19.92
N GLN A 208 6.51 -3.41 -21.14
CA GLN A 208 6.07 -4.18 -22.31
C GLN A 208 6.45 -5.66 -22.20
N ASP A 209 7.64 -5.96 -21.71
CA ASP A 209 8.19 -7.32 -21.65
C ASP A 209 7.72 -8.10 -20.41
N CYS A 210 7.19 -7.41 -19.39
CA CYS A 210 6.66 -8.03 -18.18
C CYS A 210 5.34 -8.77 -18.43
N SER A 211 5.42 -10.01 -18.94
CA SER A 211 4.23 -10.83 -19.25
C SER A 211 3.29 -11.13 -18.07
N HIS A 212 3.74 -10.88 -16.83
CA HIS A 212 2.97 -11.08 -15.61
C HIS A 212 2.21 -9.83 -15.14
N LEU A 213 2.49 -8.66 -15.72
CA LEU A 213 1.88 -7.39 -15.35
C LEU A 213 0.43 -7.30 -15.84
N THR A 214 -0.53 -7.60 -14.98
CA THR A 214 -1.95 -7.58 -15.35
C THR A 214 -2.61 -6.23 -15.11
N SER A 215 -2.09 -5.44 -14.17
CA SER A 215 -2.64 -4.13 -13.79
C SER A 215 -1.60 -3.03 -13.91
N LEU A 216 -1.92 -2.00 -14.68
CA LEU A 216 -1.08 -0.83 -14.89
C LEU A 216 -1.88 0.45 -14.65
N ARG A 217 -1.37 1.34 -13.79
CA ARG A 217 -1.89 2.71 -13.61
C ARG A 217 -0.78 3.71 -13.89
N LEU A 218 -1.04 4.67 -14.79
CA LEU A 218 -0.09 5.73 -15.16
C LEU A 218 -0.75 7.10 -14.96
N GLY A 219 -0.23 7.88 -14.00
CA GLY A 219 -0.56 9.29 -13.78
C GLY A 219 0.35 10.22 -14.58
N ASP A 220 0.89 11.26 -13.96
CA ASP A 220 1.64 12.36 -14.64
C ASP A 220 2.93 11.98 -15.37
N ALA A 221 3.28 10.69 -15.45
CA ALA A 221 4.46 10.18 -16.15
C ALA A 221 4.29 10.24 -17.69
N LEU A 222 4.19 11.45 -18.25
CA LEU A 222 3.93 11.73 -19.66
C LEU A 222 4.98 11.11 -20.58
N ASP A 223 6.23 11.13 -20.14
CA ASP A 223 7.38 10.58 -20.83
C ASP A 223 7.32 9.04 -20.96
N VAL A 224 6.88 8.35 -19.91
CA VAL A 224 6.63 6.90 -19.92
C VAL A 224 5.43 6.58 -20.82
N LYS A 225 4.33 7.32 -20.69
CA LYS A 225 3.13 7.17 -21.55
C LYS A 225 3.46 7.31 -23.04
N ALA A 226 4.36 8.25 -23.39
CA ALA A 226 4.82 8.45 -24.75
C ALA A 226 5.68 7.28 -25.25
N ALA A 227 6.59 6.79 -24.39
CA ALA A 227 7.56 5.75 -24.71
C ALA A 227 6.97 4.33 -24.81
N SER A 228 5.94 3.97 -24.04
CA SER A 228 5.34 2.61 -24.07
C SER A 228 4.80 2.28 -25.45
N VAL A 229 5.12 1.13 -26.05
CA VAL A 229 4.74 0.82 -27.46
C VAL A 229 3.62 -0.23 -27.57
N SER A 230 3.55 -1.17 -26.62
CA SER A 230 2.56 -2.24 -26.61
C SER A 230 2.21 -2.66 -25.17
N LEU A 231 0.93 -2.92 -24.90
CA LEU A 231 0.42 -3.35 -23.59
C LEU A 231 -0.51 -4.58 -23.72
N HIS A 232 -0.19 -5.52 -24.61
CA HIS A 232 -1.08 -6.66 -24.94
C HIS A 232 -1.27 -7.69 -23.82
N HIS A 233 -0.55 -7.60 -22.71
CA HIS A 233 -0.69 -8.51 -21.57
C HIS A 233 -1.45 -7.86 -20.38
N VAL A 234 -1.59 -6.53 -20.39
CA VAL A 234 -2.32 -5.77 -19.37
C VAL A 234 -3.83 -5.95 -19.55
N THR A 235 -4.51 -6.39 -18.51
CA THR A 235 -5.97 -6.60 -18.51
C THR A 235 -6.71 -5.45 -17.81
N SER A 236 -6.05 -4.74 -16.91
CA SER A 236 -6.57 -3.55 -16.23
C SER A 236 -5.66 -2.36 -16.47
N LEU A 237 -6.17 -1.32 -17.14
CA LEU A 237 -5.45 -0.08 -17.36
C LEU A 237 -6.18 1.11 -16.74
N ALA A 238 -5.48 1.89 -15.93
CA ALA A 238 -5.92 3.19 -15.47
C ALA A 238 -4.97 4.29 -15.98
N ILE A 239 -5.53 5.32 -16.59
CA ILE A 239 -4.79 6.52 -16.98
C ILE A 239 -5.37 7.67 -16.17
N LEU A 240 -4.53 8.29 -15.36
CA LEU A 240 -4.84 9.54 -14.68
C LEU A 240 -4.29 10.69 -15.51
N ASP A 241 -5.15 11.65 -15.80
CA ASP A 241 -4.87 12.87 -16.57
C ASP A 241 -5.19 14.08 -15.70
N ASN A 242 -4.18 14.86 -15.34
CA ASN A 242 -4.32 16.00 -14.46
C ASN A 242 -4.71 17.30 -15.20
N GLY A 243 -5.09 17.19 -16.48
CA GLY A 243 -5.67 18.31 -17.25
C GLY A 243 -4.68 19.42 -17.63
N PHE A 244 -3.39 19.27 -17.31
CA PHE A 244 -2.35 20.26 -17.65
C PHE A 244 -1.93 20.22 -19.13
N ASP A 245 -2.32 19.19 -19.89
CA ASP A 245 -2.06 19.06 -21.33
C ASP A 245 -3.39 19.08 -22.09
N ASP A 246 -3.53 20.01 -23.06
CA ASP A 246 -4.68 20.11 -23.97
C ASP A 246 -4.90 18.84 -24.82
N ARG A 247 -3.92 17.92 -24.81
CA ARG A 247 -3.98 16.65 -25.52
C ARG A 247 -4.29 15.51 -24.56
N LEU A 248 -5.54 15.05 -24.60
CA LEU A 248 -5.93 13.78 -23.99
C LEU A 248 -4.89 12.70 -24.32
N PRO A 249 -4.35 11.96 -23.32
CA PRO A 249 -3.36 10.92 -23.51
C PRO A 249 -4.00 9.67 -24.13
N VAL A 250 -4.46 9.79 -25.38
CA VAL A 250 -5.04 8.70 -26.18
C VAL A 250 -3.96 7.79 -26.79
N GLY A 251 -2.68 8.17 -26.68
CA GLY A 251 -1.54 7.40 -27.19
C GLY A 251 -1.49 5.97 -26.63
N PRO A 252 -1.48 5.78 -25.30
CA PRO A 252 -1.53 4.46 -24.67
C PRO A 252 -2.77 3.64 -25.06
N LEU A 253 -3.92 4.27 -25.25
CA LEU A 253 -5.17 3.59 -25.63
C LEU A 253 -5.09 2.91 -27.00
N ARG A 254 -4.34 3.49 -27.95
CA ARG A 254 -4.14 2.90 -29.28
C ARG A 254 -3.23 1.66 -29.25
N LYS A 255 -2.51 1.44 -28.15
CA LYS A 255 -1.49 0.39 -27.99
C LYS A 255 -2.01 -0.84 -27.22
N LEU A 256 -3.26 -0.80 -26.77
CA LEU A 256 -3.93 -1.90 -26.08
C LEU A 256 -4.49 -2.93 -27.07
N ASP A 257 -4.42 -4.20 -26.68
CA ASP A 257 -5.21 -5.25 -27.31
C ASP A 257 -6.64 -5.20 -26.77
N ARG A 258 -7.57 -4.65 -27.58
CA ARG A 258 -8.98 -4.52 -27.21
C ARG A 258 -9.65 -5.85 -26.85
N SER A 259 -9.10 -6.98 -27.30
CA SER A 259 -9.65 -8.30 -26.97
C SER A 259 -9.29 -8.79 -25.57
N LYS A 260 -8.33 -8.14 -24.91
CA LYS A 260 -7.79 -8.56 -23.60
C LYS A 260 -8.01 -7.57 -22.47
N VAL A 261 -8.29 -6.30 -22.78
CA VAL A 261 -8.62 -5.30 -21.76
C VAL A 261 -9.98 -5.66 -21.15
N VAL A 262 -9.97 -5.98 -19.86
CA VAL A 262 -11.17 -6.31 -19.06
C VAL A 262 -11.69 -5.06 -18.35
N SER A 263 -10.79 -4.20 -17.88
CA SER A 263 -11.13 -2.95 -17.20
C SER A 263 -10.29 -1.80 -17.74
N PHE A 264 -10.96 -0.67 -17.98
CA PHE A 264 -10.34 0.58 -18.37
C PHE A 264 -10.93 1.71 -17.54
N LEU A 265 -10.05 2.54 -16.99
CA LEU A 265 -10.42 3.74 -16.25
C LEU A 265 -9.62 4.93 -16.78
N LEU A 266 -10.34 6.01 -17.14
CA LEU A 266 -9.76 7.32 -17.42
C LEU A 266 -10.23 8.26 -16.32
N GLU A 267 -9.31 8.64 -15.44
CA GLU A 267 -9.56 9.65 -14.42
C GLU A 267 -9.05 10.99 -14.96
N HIS A 268 -9.95 11.97 -15.03
CA HIS A 268 -9.60 13.34 -15.38
C HIS A 268 -9.71 14.17 -14.11
N ASP A 269 -8.57 14.57 -13.54
CA ASP A 269 -8.56 15.47 -12.39
C ASP A 269 -8.79 16.89 -12.93
N VAL A 270 -10.03 17.36 -12.84
CA VAL A 270 -10.35 18.76 -13.07
C VAL A 270 -9.89 19.46 -11.80
N GLY A 271 -8.63 19.90 -11.79
CA GLY A 271 -8.03 20.55 -10.61
C GLY A 271 -9.02 21.53 -10.00
N ASP A 272 -9.15 21.47 -8.66
CA ASP A 272 -10.08 22.27 -7.87
C ASP A 272 -10.04 23.71 -8.40
N GLU A 273 -11.10 24.11 -9.12
CA GLU A 273 -11.29 25.49 -9.58
C GLU A 273 -11.50 26.28 -8.29
N GLY A 274 -10.39 26.65 -7.66
CA GLY A 274 -10.40 27.37 -6.39
C GLY A 274 -11.35 28.54 -6.56
N ASP A 275 -12.41 28.54 -5.73
CA ASP A 275 -13.34 29.65 -5.63
C ASP A 275 -12.52 30.95 -5.58
N GLU A 276 -12.50 31.69 -6.68
CA GLU A 276 -12.06 33.08 -6.69
C GLU A 276 -13.04 33.83 -5.80
N ILE A 277 -12.73 33.89 -4.50
CA ILE A 277 -13.44 34.75 -3.56
C ILE A 277 -13.10 36.20 -3.95
N PRO A 278 -14.10 37.03 -4.32
CA PRO A 278 -13.89 38.37 -4.86
C PRO A 278 -13.32 39.39 -3.86
#